data_AF-A0A3Q9I8F9-F1
#
_entry.id   AF-A0A3Q9I8F9-F1
#
_cell.length_a   1.000
_cell.length_b   1.000
_cell.length_c   1.000
_cell.angle_alpha   90.00
_cell.angle_beta   90.00
_cell.angle_gamma   90.00
#
_symmetry.space_group_name_H-M   'P 1'
#
loop_
_entity.id
_entity.type
_entity.pdbx_description
1 polymer ?
#
loop_
_entity_poly.entity_id
_entity_poly.type
_entity_poly.pdbx_seq_one_letter_code
_entity_poly.pdbx_strand_id
1 'polypeptide(L)'
;MSDEKDLERELNELLTEGEPISEEERRAEERRRLSPRYEIRIQTQLDPIVEETFKYRKIAKEVDDRYDNYLRKTGHMDKEKSDNES
;
A
#
# COMPACT_ATOMS: atom_id res chain seq x y z
N MET A 1 34.81 12.15 50.55
CA MET A 1 35.66 10.95 50.37
C MET A 1 35.11 9.71 51.09
N SER A 2 34.28 9.83 52.13
CA SER A 2 33.59 8.66 52.73
C SER A 2 32.37 8.25 51.90
N ASP A 3 31.56 9.23 51.50
CA ASP A 3 30.28 8.99 50.83
C ASP A 3 30.42 8.22 49.51
N GLU A 4 31.47 8.50 48.74
CA GLU A 4 31.76 7.80 47.49
C GLU A 4 32.11 6.32 47.72
N LYS A 5 32.89 6.02 48.76
CA LYS A 5 33.22 4.63 49.13
C LYS A 5 32.03 3.88 49.71
N ASP A 6 31.17 4.56 50.44
CA ASP A 6 29.95 3.97 50.99
C ASP A 6 28.94 3.66 49.86
N LEU A 7 28.82 4.56 48.87
CA LEU A 7 28.05 4.34 47.64
C LEU A 7 28.62 3.19 46.78
N GLU A 8 29.95 3.10 46.65
CA GLU A 8 30.60 1.99 45.94
C GLU A 8 30.37 0.64 46.63
N ARG A 9 30.30 0.63 47.97
CA ARG A 9 30.02 -0.59 48.75
C ARG A 9 28.58 -1.04 48.56
N GLU A 10 27.63 -0.11 48.70
CA GLU A 10 26.20 -0.38 48.51
C GLU A 10 25.90 -0.83 47.06
N LEU A 11 26.56 -0.21 46.07
CA LEU A 11 26.45 -0.62 44.67
C LEU A 11 26.99 -2.03 44.43
N ASN A 12 28.12 -2.39 45.05
CA ASN A 12 28.65 -3.76 44.97
C ASN A 12 27.70 -4.76 45.61
N GLU A 13 27.13 -4.45 46.77
CA GLU A 13 26.20 -5.32 47.49
C GLU A 13 24.96 -5.60 46.62
N LEU A 14 24.34 -4.57 46.04
CA LEU A 14 23.19 -4.70 45.13
C LEU A 14 23.50 -5.49 43.84
N LEU A 15 24.70 -5.32 43.28
CA LEU A 15 25.12 -6.03 42.06
C LEU A 15 25.49 -7.49 42.33
N THR A 16 25.90 -7.82 43.56
CA THR A 16 26.35 -9.17 43.94
C THR A 16 25.20 -9.99 44.54
N GLU A 17 24.23 -9.35 45.19
CA GLU A 17 23.04 -9.99 45.78
C GLU A 17 21.91 -10.23 44.77
N GLY A 18 21.91 -9.53 43.63
CA GLY A 18 21.00 -9.83 42.54
C GLY A 18 21.30 -11.22 41.96
N GLU A 19 20.30 -12.12 41.94
CA GLU A 19 20.42 -13.40 41.24
C GLU A 19 20.98 -13.15 39.82
N PRO A 20 22.00 -13.90 39.37
CA PRO A 20 22.53 -13.75 38.03
C PRO A 20 21.47 -14.19 37.03
N ILE A 21 20.66 -13.22 36.59
CA ILE A 21 19.65 -13.43 35.57
C ILE A 21 20.38 -13.95 34.34
N SER A 22 20.04 -15.17 33.93
CA SER A 22 20.59 -15.81 32.74
C SER A 22 20.37 -14.91 31.53
N GLU A 23 21.30 -14.93 30.56
CA GLU A 23 21.07 -14.22 29.28
C GLU A 23 19.75 -14.64 28.63
N GLU A 24 19.30 -15.87 28.84
CA GLU A 24 18.04 -16.39 28.32
C GLU A 24 16.83 -15.73 28.98
N GLU A 25 16.91 -15.45 30.28
CA GLU A 25 15.86 -14.77 31.05
C GLU A 25 15.79 -13.28 30.69
N ARG A 26 16.93 -12.61 30.49
CA ARG A 26 16.96 -11.23 29.95
C ARG A 26 16.29 -11.14 28.60
N ARG A 27 16.64 -12.05 27.66
CA ARG A 27 16.02 -12.08 26.32
C ARG A 27 14.53 -12.45 26.34
N ALA A 28 14.08 -13.21 27.34
CA ALA A 28 12.66 -13.52 27.52
C ALA A 28 11.89 -12.30 28.05
N GLU A 29 12.47 -11.55 28.97
CA GLU A 29 11.89 -10.32 29.50
C GLU A 29 11.85 -9.20 28.46
N GLU A 30 12.91 -9.04 27.67
CA GLU A 30 12.96 -8.11 26.53
C GLU A 30 11.87 -8.40 25.50
N ARG A 31 11.64 -9.68 25.16
CA ARG A 31 10.55 -10.08 24.26
C ARG A 31 9.16 -9.84 24.83
N ARG A 32 8.98 -9.93 26.17
CA ARG A 32 7.72 -9.58 26.84
C ARG A 32 7.47 -8.07 26.87
N ARG A 33 8.54 -7.27 26.99
CA ARG A 33 8.48 -5.80 26.93
C ARG A 33 8.29 -5.29 25.49
N LEU A 34 8.71 -6.06 24.49
CA LEU A 34 8.44 -5.75 23.10
C LEU A 34 6.93 -5.89 22.84
N SER A 35 6.26 -4.75 22.63
CA SER A 35 4.86 -4.70 22.20
C SER A 35 4.64 -5.61 21.00
N PRO A 36 3.47 -6.30 20.88
CA PRO A 36 3.13 -7.09 19.70
C PRO A 36 3.40 -6.31 18.41
N ARG A 37 3.95 -7.00 17.41
CA ARG A 37 4.28 -6.38 16.12
C ARG A 37 3.00 -5.82 15.51
N TYR A 38 2.90 -4.50 15.47
CA TYR A 38 1.79 -3.82 14.82
C TYR A 38 1.77 -4.21 13.33
N GLU A 39 0.65 -4.76 12.88
CA GLU A 39 0.40 -4.97 11.46
C GLU A 39 0.01 -3.64 10.83
N ILE A 40 0.86 -3.10 9.96
CA ILE A 40 0.51 -1.92 9.16
C ILE A 40 -0.28 -2.42 7.95
N ARG A 41 -1.61 -2.22 7.97
CA ARG A 41 -2.47 -2.48 6.82
C ARG A 41 -2.45 -1.25 5.90
N ILE A 42 -1.72 -1.32 4.80
CA ILE A 42 -1.70 -0.26 3.79
C ILE A 42 -2.85 -0.52 2.81
N GLN A 43 -3.83 0.38 2.76
CA GLN A 43 -4.85 0.38 1.70
C GLN A 43 -4.23 0.89 0.40
N THR A 44 -4.31 0.10 -0.67
CA THR A 44 -3.83 0.50 -2.00
C THR A 44 -4.72 1.59 -2.57
N GLN A 45 -4.15 2.73 -2.94
CA GLN A 45 -4.88 3.88 -3.46
C GLN A 45 -5.25 3.76 -4.95
N LEU A 46 -4.56 2.90 -5.69
CA LEU A 46 -4.74 2.73 -7.14
C LEU A 46 -4.84 1.24 -7.47
N ASP A 47 -5.90 0.85 -8.18
CA ASP A 47 -6.07 -0.49 -8.72
C ASP A 47 -5.71 -0.50 -10.22
N PRO A 48 -4.62 -1.18 -10.63
CA PRO A 48 -4.20 -1.25 -12.03
C PRO A 48 -5.29 -1.77 -12.98
N ILE A 49 -6.15 -2.67 -12.51
CA ILE A 49 -7.19 -3.29 -13.35
C ILE A 49 -8.26 -2.26 -13.71
N VAL A 50 -8.63 -1.40 -12.75
CA VAL A 50 -9.63 -0.33 -12.96
C VAL A 50 -9.10 0.70 -13.96
N GLU A 51 -7.83 1.09 -13.84
CA GLU A 51 -7.18 2.03 -14.77
C GLU A 51 -7.09 1.49 -16.20
N GLU A 52 -6.70 0.22 -16.35
CA GLU A 52 -6.63 -0.41 -17.66
C GLU A 52 -8.00 -0.54 -18.30
N THR A 53 -8.99 -1.06 -17.56
CA THR A 53 -10.36 -1.22 -18.07
C THR A 53 -10.99 0.11 -18.47
N PHE A 54 -10.71 1.18 -17.74
CA PHE A 54 -11.14 2.53 -18.12
C PHE A 54 -10.53 2.98 -19.46
N LYS A 55 -9.23 2.75 -19.66
CA LYS A 55 -8.54 3.07 -20.92
C LYS A 55 -9.10 2.26 -22.10
N TYR A 56 -9.27 0.95 -21.93
CA TYR A 56 -9.86 0.10 -22.97
C TYR A 56 -11.27 0.53 -23.35
N ARG A 57 -12.10 0.88 -22.36
CA ARG A 57 -13.45 1.40 -22.61
C ARG A 57 -13.44 2.71 -23.39
N LYS A 58 -12.48 3.61 -23.09
CA LYS A 58 -12.32 4.86 -23.83
C LYS A 58 -11.97 4.61 -25.30
N ILE A 59 -11.05 3.70 -25.56
CA ILE A 59 -10.66 3.31 -26.92
C ILE A 59 -11.85 2.71 -27.68
N ALA A 60 -12.61 1.81 -27.04
CA ALA A 60 -13.78 1.20 -27.66
C ALA A 60 -14.83 2.24 -28.07
N LYS A 61 -15.12 3.22 -27.20
CA LYS A 61 -16.06 4.30 -27.50
C LYS A 61 -15.62 5.15 -28.69
N GLU A 62 -14.33 5.49 -28.77
CA GLU A 62 -13.79 6.25 -29.90
C GLU A 62 -13.93 5.48 -31.23
N VAL A 63 -13.70 4.16 -31.21
CA VAL A 63 -13.88 3.32 -32.39
C VAL A 63 -15.35 3.30 -32.81
N ASP A 64 -16.26 3.09 -31.88
CA ASP A 64 -17.71 3.08 -32.11
C ASP A 64 -18.19 4.41 -32.72
N ASP A 65 -17.82 5.54 -32.10
CA ASP A 65 -18.14 6.89 -32.58
C ASP A 65 -17.63 7.12 -34.03
N ARG A 66 -16.46 6.57 -34.39
CA ARG A 66 -15.94 6.67 -35.77
C ARG A 66 -16.77 5.86 -36.77
N TYR A 67 -17.20 4.66 -36.40
CA TYR A 67 -18.05 3.85 -37.26
C TYR A 67 -19.43 4.47 -37.42
N ASP A 68 -20.03 4.99 -36.35
CA ASP A 68 -21.30 5.73 -36.40
C ASP A 68 -21.21 6.93 -37.35
N ASN A 69 -20.13 7.70 -37.26
CA ASN A 69 -19.89 8.84 -38.15
C ASN A 69 -19.71 8.42 -39.60
N TYR A 70 -19.04 7.29 -39.85
CA TYR A 70 -18.88 6.75 -41.20
C TYR A 70 -20.23 6.31 -41.79
N LEU A 71 -21.01 5.52 -41.05
CA LEU A 71 -22.32 5.03 -41.46
C LEU A 71 -23.30 6.17 -41.76
N ARG A 72 -23.28 7.22 -40.94
CA ARG A 72 -24.06 8.44 -41.21
C ARG A 72 -23.68 9.06 -42.54
N LYS A 73 -22.38 9.26 -42.80
CA LYS A 73 -21.90 9.86 -44.06
C LYS A 73 -22.26 9.02 -45.28
N THR A 74 -22.06 7.70 -45.23
CA THR A 74 -22.38 6.82 -46.36
C THR A 74 -23.89 6.71 -46.60
N GLY A 75 -24.69 6.60 -45.53
CA GLY A 75 -26.15 6.55 -45.64
C GLY A 75 -26.77 7.84 -46.19
N HIS A 76 -26.13 9.00 -45.98
CA HIS A 76 -26.51 10.25 -46.64
C HIS A 76 -26.14 10.27 -48.12
N MET A 77 -24.97 9.74 -48.50
CA MET A 77 -24.53 9.66 -49.90
C MET A 77 -25.39 8.71 -50.74
N ASP A 78 -25.88 7.62 -50.16
CA ASP A 78 -26.77 6.68 -50.87
C ASP A 78 -28.14 7.31 -51.17
N LYS A 79 -28.61 8.21 -50.29
CA LYS A 79 -29.87 8.93 -50.44
C LYS A 79 -29.79 10.07 -51.47
N GLU A 80 -28.68 10.81 -51.48
CA GLU A 80 -28.43 11.86 -52.49
C GLU A 80 -28.20 11.29 -53.91
N LYS A 81 -27.74 10.04 -54.02
CA LYS A 81 -27.64 9.35 -55.31
C LYS A 81 -28.99 8.87 -55.84
N SER A 82 -29.87 8.33 -54.98
CA SER A 82 -31.20 7.90 -55.42
C SER A 82 -32.09 9.05 -55.90
N ASP A 83 -31.94 10.24 -55.30
CA ASP A 83 -32.72 11.43 -55.65
C ASP A 83 -32.23 12.14 -56.92
N ASN A 84 -30.99 11.89 -57.37
CA ASN A 84 -30.43 12.44 -58.61
C ASN A 84 -30.57 11.51 -59.83
N GLU A 85 -30.89 10.22 -59.62
CA GLU A 85 -31.13 9.23 -60.68
C GLU A 85 -32.63 9.03 -61.03
N SER A 86 -33.53 9.81 -60.41
CA SER A 86 -34.99 9.84 -60.69
C SER A 86 -35.39 11.07 -61.50
#